data_AF-H2CYF9-F1
#
_entry.id   AF-H2CYF9-F1
#
_cell.length_a   1.000
_cell.length_b   1.000
_cell.length_c   1.000
_cell.angle_alpha   90.00
_cell.angle_beta   90.00
_cell.angle_gamma   90.00
#
_symmetry.space_group_name_H-M   'P 1'
#
loop_
_entity.id
_entity.type
_entity.pdbx_description
1 polymer ?
#
loop_
_entity_poly.entity_id
_entity_poly.type
_entity_poly.pdbx_seq_one_letter_code
_entity_poly.pdbx_strand_id
1 'polypeptide(L)'
;VLDRVPVQYSPGHAVAAEGDTVSPDGKYLVSLNKLAKDSYLSVGPSHPESMQLIDISGDKMKVIQSSPVDPEPHYGQMIKADKIKTVEVYPKENNNPDAVYNQKDARIVRKGNEVHVYGIAMRSKFIFDANAKRPDVIEVNEGDKVVIHLTNLDFDEDITHGFAINQYNLNMEIQPGQTNTIEFTANKPGTYPLYCTNFC
;
A
#
# COMPACT_ATOMS: atom_id res chain seq x y z
N VAL A 1 -33.47 28.43 0.85
CA VAL A 1 -33.07 27.07 1.28
C VAL A 1 -33.97 26.09 0.58
N LEU A 2 -33.41 25.20 -0.27
CA LEU A 2 -34.20 24.22 -1.04
C LEU A 2 -34.55 23.00 -0.18
N ASP A 3 -33.60 22.54 0.64
CA ASP A 3 -33.83 21.48 1.61
C ASP A 3 -32.81 21.53 2.76
N ARG A 4 -33.02 20.74 3.81
CA ARG A 4 -32.07 20.51 4.91
C ARG A 4 -32.17 19.05 5.34
N VAL A 5 -31.02 18.43 5.58
CA VAL A 5 -30.95 17.08 6.14
C VAL A 5 -30.08 17.10 7.40
N PRO A 6 -30.55 16.54 8.52
CA PRO A 6 -29.71 16.37 9.71
C PRO A 6 -28.54 15.42 9.41
N VAL A 7 -27.36 15.78 9.91
CA VAL A 7 -26.15 14.97 9.83
C VAL A 7 -25.55 14.78 11.22
N GLN A 8 -24.84 13.68 11.44
CA GLN A 8 -24.31 13.29 12.75
C GLN A 8 -22.77 13.21 12.74
N TYR A 9 -22.05 14.10 13.43
CA TYR A 9 -22.42 15.42 13.94
C TYR A 9 -21.30 16.41 13.66
N SER A 10 -21.61 17.71 13.73
CA SER A 10 -20.65 18.79 13.50
C SER A 10 -19.99 18.67 12.12
N PRO A 11 -20.76 18.86 11.03
CA PRO A 11 -20.21 18.83 9.68
C PRO A 11 -19.10 19.87 9.55
N GLY A 12 -17.96 19.46 8.99
CA GLY A 12 -16.87 20.34 8.56
C GLY A 12 -17.03 20.68 7.09
N HIS A 13 -16.39 19.90 6.21
CA HIS A 13 -16.50 20.04 4.77
C HIS A 13 -17.61 19.15 4.19
N ALA A 14 -17.96 19.41 2.93
CA ALA A 14 -18.78 18.53 2.13
C ALA A 14 -18.20 18.39 0.72
N VAL A 15 -18.37 17.21 0.13
CA VAL A 15 -17.80 16.86 -1.19
C VAL A 15 -18.94 16.39 -2.09
N ALA A 16 -19.24 17.14 -3.14
CA ALA A 16 -20.20 16.73 -4.17
C ALA A 16 -19.50 15.94 -5.28
N ALA A 17 -20.20 15.02 -5.93
CA ALA A 17 -19.66 14.31 -7.09
C ALA A 17 -19.23 15.29 -8.19
N GLU A 18 -17.93 15.28 -8.52
CA GLU A 18 -17.28 16.19 -9.46
C GLU A 18 -17.50 17.69 -9.13
N GLY A 19 -17.73 18.01 -7.84
CA GLY A 19 -18.12 19.34 -7.38
C GLY A 19 -17.12 20.46 -7.65
N ASP A 20 -15.82 20.15 -7.64
CA ASP A 20 -14.74 21.11 -7.90
C ASP A 20 -14.34 21.18 -9.38
N THR A 21 -15.26 20.79 -10.28
CA THR A 21 -15.07 20.83 -11.72
C THR A 21 -16.05 21.78 -12.38
N VAL A 22 -15.83 22.11 -13.66
CA VAL A 22 -16.78 22.88 -14.47
C VAL A 22 -18.05 22.08 -14.85
N SER A 23 -18.12 20.80 -14.50
CA SER A 23 -19.21 19.89 -14.85
C SER A 23 -19.55 18.96 -13.68
N PRO A 24 -20.09 19.48 -12.57
CA PRO A 24 -20.48 18.65 -11.43
C PRO A 24 -21.54 17.61 -11.85
N ASP A 25 -21.35 16.34 -11.46
CA ASP A 25 -22.31 15.26 -11.80
C ASP A 25 -23.58 15.32 -10.93
N GLY A 26 -23.47 15.95 -9.74
CA GLY A 26 -24.53 16.00 -8.75
C GLY A 26 -24.82 14.61 -8.17
N LYS A 27 -26.09 14.32 -7.87
CA LYS A 27 -26.62 13.06 -7.31
C LYS A 27 -26.16 12.67 -5.91
N TYR A 28 -24.88 12.84 -5.59
CA TYR A 28 -24.32 12.47 -4.29
C TYR A 28 -23.48 13.59 -3.69
N LEU A 29 -23.56 13.67 -2.36
CA LEU A 29 -22.78 14.54 -1.50
C LEU A 29 -22.26 13.70 -0.33
N VAL A 30 -21.01 13.87 0.06
CA VAL A 30 -20.48 13.35 1.33
C VAL A 30 -20.38 14.50 2.31
N SER A 31 -21.01 14.39 3.48
CA SER A 31 -20.80 15.29 4.61
C SER A 31 -19.70 14.73 5.50
N LEU A 32 -18.65 15.53 5.75
CA LEU A 32 -17.50 15.13 6.54
C LEU A 32 -17.68 15.62 7.98
N ASN A 33 -18.24 14.77 8.84
CA ASN A 33 -18.66 15.15 10.19
C ASN A 33 -17.57 14.84 11.21
N LYS A 34 -17.26 15.82 12.06
CA LYS A 34 -16.14 15.78 13.01
C LYS A 34 -16.38 14.93 14.24
N LEU A 35 -17.64 14.66 14.59
CA LEU A 35 -17.98 13.93 15.81
C LEU A 35 -18.94 12.78 15.49
N ALA A 36 -18.52 11.54 15.72
CA ALA A 36 -19.40 10.38 15.58
C ALA A 36 -20.36 10.22 16.77
N LYS A 37 -19.92 10.53 17.99
CA LYS A 37 -20.68 10.33 19.24
C LYS A 37 -21.31 8.93 19.32
N ASP A 38 -22.63 8.86 19.36
CA ASP A 38 -23.46 7.67 19.50
C ASP A 38 -23.86 7.02 18.16
N SER A 39 -23.28 7.48 17.04
CA SER A 39 -23.59 6.93 15.71
C SER A 39 -23.08 5.50 15.50
N TYR A 40 -22.09 5.06 16.29
CA TYR A 40 -21.43 3.76 16.17
C TYR A 40 -21.23 3.11 17.55
N LEU A 41 -20.84 1.82 17.55
CA LEU A 41 -20.40 1.16 18.77
C LEU A 41 -19.20 1.89 19.38
N SER A 42 -19.18 2.01 20.70
CA SER A 42 -18.08 2.67 21.40
C SER A 42 -16.78 1.89 21.26
N VAL A 43 -15.70 2.61 20.94
CA VAL A 43 -14.31 2.09 20.85
C VAL A 43 -13.41 2.70 21.94
N GLY A 44 -14.00 3.31 22.97
CA GLY A 44 -13.29 4.04 24.02
C GLY A 44 -13.25 5.56 23.78
N PRO A 45 -12.30 6.29 24.37
CA PRO A 45 -12.29 7.76 24.34
C PRO A 45 -12.08 8.37 22.95
N SER A 46 -11.27 7.73 22.10
CA SER A 46 -10.98 8.20 20.74
C SER A 46 -11.95 7.56 19.76
N HIS A 47 -12.91 8.33 19.28
CA HIS A 47 -13.87 7.87 18.28
C HIS A 47 -13.35 8.19 16.88
N PRO A 48 -13.67 7.38 15.86
CA PRO A 48 -13.50 7.78 14.47
C PRO A 48 -14.43 8.95 14.13
N GLU A 49 -14.12 9.66 13.05
CA GLU A 49 -15.03 10.60 12.40
C GLU A 49 -16.22 9.87 11.75
N SER A 50 -17.21 10.64 11.28
CA SER A 50 -18.41 10.11 10.65
C SER A 50 -18.60 10.72 9.26
N MET A 51 -18.47 9.90 8.22
CA MET A 51 -18.71 10.34 6.84
C MET A 51 -20.08 9.86 6.40
N GLN A 52 -20.92 10.80 5.97
CA GLN A 52 -22.31 10.49 5.58
C GLN A 52 -22.54 10.75 4.11
N LEU A 53 -22.90 9.69 3.37
CA LEU A 53 -23.31 9.78 1.99
C LEU A 53 -24.78 10.22 1.93
N ILE A 54 -25.01 11.28 1.17
CA ILE A 54 -26.29 11.94 0.99
C ILE A 54 -26.67 11.86 -0.48
N ASP A 55 -27.80 11.24 -0.77
CA ASP A 55 -28.46 11.31 -2.08
C ASP A 55 -29.12 12.68 -2.22
N ILE A 56 -28.71 13.40 -3.27
CA ILE A 56 -29.18 14.72 -3.69
C ILE A 56 -29.74 14.69 -5.13
N SER A 57 -30.07 13.51 -5.66
CA SER A 57 -30.57 13.33 -7.03
C SER A 57 -32.03 13.74 -7.23
N GLY A 58 -32.82 13.75 -6.15
CA GLY A 58 -34.23 14.18 -6.17
C GLY A 58 -34.45 15.51 -5.45
N ASP A 59 -35.73 15.84 -5.23
CA ASP A 59 -36.14 17.10 -4.58
C ASP A 59 -35.76 17.19 -3.08
N LYS A 60 -35.46 16.05 -2.46
CA LYS A 60 -35.15 15.92 -1.03
C LYS A 60 -33.84 15.19 -0.81
N MET A 61 -33.00 15.78 0.03
CA MET A 61 -31.74 15.19 0.48
C MET A 61 -32.04 14.02 1.41
N LYS A 62 -31.34 12.90 1.22
CA LYS A 62 -31.47 11.71 2.06
C LYS A 62 -30.10 11.20 2.45
N VAL A 63 -29.81 11.13 3.74
CA VAL A 63 -28.66 10.34 4.22
C VAL A 63 -28.98 8.88 3.91
N ILE A 64 -28.15 8.25 3.06
CA ILE A 64 -28.32 6.86 2.62
C ILE A 64 -27.28 5.93 3.21
N GLN A 65 -26.16 6.47 3.70
CA GLN A 65 -25.11 5.70 4.36
C GLN A 65 -24.34 6.57 5.36
N SER A 66 -23.88 5.95 6.44
CA SER A 66 -22.97 6.53 7.43
C SER A 66 -21.82 5.55 7.64
N SER A 67 -20.58 6.02 7.60
CA SER A 67 -19.39 5.19 7.82
C SER A 67 -18.45 5.84 8.83
N PRO A 68 -17.93 5.07 9.80
CA PRO A 68 -16.79 5.52 10.58
C PRO A 68 -15.56 5.63 9.67
N VAL A 69 -14.74 6.66 9.85
CA VAL A 69 -13.47 6.84 9.14
C VAL A 69 -12.41 7.32 10.14
N ASP A 70 -11.20 6.77 10.04
CA ASP A 70 -10.06 7.08 10.91
C ASP A 70 -8.80 7.26 10.02
N PRO A 71 -7.93 8.27 10.23
CA PRO A 71 -8.07 9.41 11.17
C PRO A 71 -9.13 10.41 10.67
N GLU A 72 -8.91 11.72 10.82
CA GLU A 72 -9.83 12.79 10.41
C GLU A 72 -9.57 13.27 8.96
N PRO A 73 -10.20 12.71 7.90
CA PRO A 73 -10.17 13.34 6.59
C PRO A 73 -10.70 14.76 6.66
N HIS A 74 -9.85 15.72 6.33
CA HIS A 74 -10.27 17.10 6.22
C HIS A 74 -11.02 17.35 4.92
N TYR A 75 -10.67 16.68 3.83
CA TYR A 75 -11.32 16.87 2.54
C TYR A 75 -11.26 15.61 1.69
N GLY A 76 -12.02 15.60 0.59
CA GLY A 76 -12.04 14.52 -0.39
C GLY A 76 -12.44 15.03 -1.76
N GLN A 77 -12.30 14.16 -2.77
CA GLN A 77 -12.77 14.39 -4.12
C GLN A 77 -13.51 13.14 -4.59
N MET A 78 -14.57 13.34 -5.37
CA MET A 78 -15.34 12.25 -5.96
C MET A 78 -15.36 12.45 -7.46
N ILE A 79 -14.89 11.43 -8.19
CA ILE A 79 -14.78 11.41 -9.65
C ILE A 79 -15.37 10.11 -10.19
N LYS A 80 -15.93 10.13 -11.40
CA LYS A 80 -16.39 8.90 -12.05
C LYS A 80 -15.24 7.93 -12.32
N ALA A 81 -15.51 6.66 -12.10
CA ALA A 81 -14.53 5.58 -12.27
C ALA A 81 -14.00 5.49 -13.71
N ASP A 82 -14.83 5.76 -14.72
CA ASP A 82 -14.47 5.72 -16.15
C ASP A 82 -13.43 6.78 -16.57
N LYS A 83 -13.18 7.78 -15.72
CA LYS A 83 -12.15 8.81 -15.93
C LYS A 83 -10.80 8.43 -15.33
N ILE A 84 -10.72 7.40 -14.50
CA ILE A 84 -9.47 6.93 -13.89
C ILE A 84 -8.92 5.77 -14.73
N LYS A 85 -7.64 5.86 -15.06
CA LYS A 85 -6.88 4.77 -15.68
C LYS A 85 -5.76 4.37 -14.74
N THR A 86 -5.82 3.14 -14.25
CA THR A 86 -4.83 2.55 -13.34
C THR A 86 -3.76 1.80 -14.11
N VAL A 87 -2.73 1.40 -13.39
CA VAL A 87 -1.76 0.39 -13.83
C VAL A 87 -1.96 -0.81 -12.92
N GLU A 88 -2.22 -1.97 -13.50
CA GLU A 88 -2.53 -3.20 -12.76
C GLU A 88 -1.25 -4.00 -12.44
N VAL A 89 -0.28 -3.97 -13.34
CA VAL A 89 1.05 -4.59 -13.18
C VAL A 89 2.11 -3.62 -13.69
N TYR A 90 3.18 -3.42 -12.93
CA TYR A 90 4.28 -2.57 -13.37
C TYR A 90 5.00 -3.19 -14.58
N PRO A 91 5.27 -2.41 -15.63
CA PRO A 91 6.07 -2.89 -16.76
C PRO A 91 7.51 -3.18 -16.32
N LYS A 92 8.19 -4.05 -17.05
CA LYS A 92 9.62 -4.31 -16.82
C LYS A 92 10.44 -3.02 -17.01
N GLU A 93 11.15 -2.60 -15.97
CA GLU A 93 12.10 -1.50 -16.00
C GLU A 93 13.43 -1.98 -16.56
N ASN A 94 13.53 -2.17 -17.88
CA ASN A 94 14.72 -2.74 -18.51
C ASN A 94 16.00 -1.89 -18.35
N ASN A 95 15.87 -0.62 -17.95
CA ASN A 95 16.98 0.29 -17.66
C ASN A 95 17.37 0.33 -16.17
N ASN A 96 16.66 -0.40 -15.30
CA ASN A 96 16.97 -0.50 -13.89
C ASN A 96 18.08 -1.55 -13.68
N PRO A 97 19.31 -1.16 -13.29
CA PRO A 97 20.42 -2.10 -13.12
C PRO A 97 20.23 -3.06 -11.94
N ASP A 98 19.31 -2.75 -11.04
CA ASP A 98 19.03 -3.52 -9.83
C ASP A 98 17.90 -4.54 -10.04
N ALA A 99 17.17 -4.44 -11.15
CA ALA A 99 16.08 -5.34 -11.48
C ALA A 99 16.58 -6.69 -12.02
N VAL A 100 15.94 -7.77 -11.58
CA VAL A 100 16.18 -9.14 -12.05
C VAL A 100 14.89 -9.72 -12.60
N TYR A 101 14.80 -9.83 -13.93
CA TYR A 101 13.59 -10.35 -14.60
C TYR A 101 13.67 -11.83 -15.02
N ASN A 102 14.74 -12.52 -14.63
CA ASN A 102 14.96 -13.93 -14.91
C ASN A 102 15.56 -14.59 -13.67
N GLN A 103 15.00 -15.72 -13.24
CA GLN A 103 15.43 -16.42 -12.03
C GLN A 103 16.91 -16.76 -12.02
N LYS A 104 17.50 -17.05 -13.20
CA LYS A 104 18.91 -17.44 -13.33
C LYS A 104 19.89 -16.30 -13.07
N ASP A 105 19.42 -15.06 -13.16
CA ASP A 105 20.25 -13.86 -13.02
C ASP A 105 20.30 -13.36 -11.56
N ALA A 106 19.51 -13.99 -10.67
CA ALA A 106 19.53 -13.74 -9.25
C ALA A 106 20.88 -14.12 -8.64
N ARG A 107 21.50 -13.19 -7.91
CA ARG A 107 22.89 -13.29 -7.47
C ARG A 107 23.18 -12.43 -6.25
N ILE A 108 24.21 -12.83 -5.50
CA ILE A 108 24.78 -12.04 -4.41
C ILE A 108 26.18 -11.56 -4.82
N VAL A 109 26.44 -10.26 -4.70
CA VAL A 109 27.70 -9.61 -5.08
C VAL A 109 28.31 -8.92 -3.87
N ARG A 110 29.53 -9.32 -3.49
CA ARG A 110 30.30 -8.68 -2.42
C ARG A 110 31.29 -7.67 -2.98
N LYS A 111 31.29 -6.45 -2.42
CA LYS A 111 32.22 -5.36 -2.71
C LYS A 111 32.81 -4.86 -1.39
N GLY A 112 33.91 -5.46 -0.94
CA GLY A 112 34.47 -5.17 0.39
C GLY A 112 33.49 -5.60 1.50
N ASN A 113 33.07 -4.64 2.32
CA ASN A 113 32.07 -4.82 3.39
C ASN A 113 30.63 -4.57 2.94
N GLU A 114 30.39 -4.27 1.66
CA GLU A 114 29.05 -4.19 1.09
C GLU A 114 28.66 -5.52 0.43
N VAL A 115 27.42 -5.96 0.68
CA VAL A 115 26.82 -7.13 0.05
C VAL A 115 25.53 -6.71 -0.64
N HIS A 116 25.54 -6.80 -1.97
CA HIS A 116 24.42 -6.47 -2.83
C HIS A 116 23.73 -7.75 -3.26
N VAL A 117 22.46 -7.92 -2.89
CA VAL A 117 21.62 -9.05 -3.24
C VAL A 117 20.68 -8.60 -4.34
N TYR A 118 20.79 -9.21 -5.51
CA TYR A 118 19.87 -9.02 -6.63
C TYR A 118 18.96 -10.25 -6.67
N GLY A 119 17.87 -10.19 -5.93
CA GLY A 119 16.97 -11.31 -5.71
C GLY A 119 15.65 -11.16 -6.45
N ILE A 120 14.88 -12.24 -6.45
CA ILE A 120 13.51 -12.26 -6.96
C ILE A 120 12.52 -12.80 -5.92
N ALA A 121 11.32 -12.25 -5.99
CA ALA A 121 10.14 -12.76 -5.31
C ALA A 121 9.20 -13.38 -6.35
N MET A 122 8.78 -14.59 -6.04
CA MET A 122 7.73 -15.31 -6.76
C MET A 122 6.84 -15.96 -5.73
N ARG A 123 5.60 -16.23 -6.09
CA ARG A 123 4.66 -16.93 -5.21
C ARG A 123 5.30 -18.14 -4.52
N SER A 124 5.26 -18.11 -3.18
CA SER A 124 5.83 -19.13 -2.29
C SER A 124 7.36 -19.30 -2.32
N LYS A 125 8.14 -18.39 -2.94
CA LYS A 125 9.59 -18.56 -3.05
C LYS A 125 10.36 -17.25 -3.23
N PHE A 126 11.46 -17.12 -2.48
CA PHE A 126 12.54 -16.18 -2.80
C PHE A 126 13.72 -16.91 -3.42
N ILE A 127 14.41 -16.24 -4.36
CA ILE A 127 15.68 -16.69 -4.92
C ILE A 127 16.64 -15.49 -4.86
N PHE A 128 17.70 -15.62 -4.08
CA PHE A 128 18.74 -14.61 -3.89
C PHE A 128 20.04 -14.96 -4.62
N ASP A 129 20.33 -16.25 -4.80
CA ASP A 129 21.42 -16.72 -5.65
C ASP A 129 21.00 -18.01 -6.38
N ALA A 130 20.82 -17.90 -7.69
CA ALA A 130 20.35 -19.01 -8.52
C ALA A 130 21.33 -20.19 -8.61
N ASN A 131 22.62 -19.95 -8.34
CA ASN A 131 23.68 -20.94 -8.46
C ASN A 131 24.07 -21.55 -7.11
N ALA A 132 23.54 -21.03 -6.01
CA ALA A 132 23.79 -21.57 -4.68
C ALA A 132 23.04 -22.87 -4.42
N LYS A 133 23.62 -23.73 -3.57
CA LYS A 133 22.95 -24.96 -3.09
C LYS A 133 21.66 -24.65 -2.31
N ARG A 134 21.63 -23.52 -1.60
CA ARG A 134 20.44 -22.97 -0.94
C ARG A 134 20.16 -21.58 -1.53
N PRO A 135 19.33 -21.49 -2.58
CA PRO A 135 19.12 -20.25 -3.31
C PRO A 135 18.32 -19.20 -2.52
N ASP A 136 17.68 -19.62 -1.43
CA ASP A 136 16.82 -18.85 -0.54
C ASP A 136 17.57 -18.26 0.67
N VAL A 137 18.90 -18.30 0.66
CA VAL A 137 19.73 -17.93 1.81
C VAL A 137 20.72 -16.85 1.42
N ILE A 138 20.85 -15.86 2.30
CA ILE A 138 21.83 -14.78 2.19
C ILE A 138 22.85 -14.97 3.33
N GLU A 139 24.11 -15.25 2.98
CA GLU A 139 25.21 -15.38 3.95
C GLU A 139 26.08 -14.11 3.93
N VAL A 140 26.22 -13.49 5.10
CA VAL A 140 26.96 -12.23 5.29
C VAL A 140 27.80 -12.30 6.57
N ASN A 141 28.77 -11.40 6.69
CA ASN A 141 29.56 -11.23 7.91
C ASN A 141 28.90 -10.20 8.82
N GLU A 142 29.13 -10.34 10.13
CA GLU A 142 28.78 -9.30 11.08
C GLU A 142 29.47 -7.98 10.70
N GLY A 143 28.71 -6.90 10.66
CA GLY A 143 29.15 -5.57 10.26
C GLY A 143 29.03 -5.26 8.76
N ASP A 144 28.66 -6.23 7.92
CA ASP A 144 28.40 -5.96 6.50
C ASP A 144 27.24 -4.96 6.33
N LYS A 145 27.38 -4.06 5.35
CA LYS A 145 26.25 -3.29 4.81
C LYS A 145 25.57 -4.15 3.75
N VAL A 146 24.33 -4.54 4.00
CA VAL A 146 23.55 -5.39 3.10
C VAL A 146 22.51 -4.54 2.39
N VAL A 147 22.49 -4.65 1.06
CA VAL A 147 21.52 -4.00 0.17
C VAL A 147 20.79 -5.12 -0.58
N ILE A 148 19.48 -5.22 -0.39
CA ILE A 148 18.66 -6.26 -1.04
C ILE A 148 17.73 -5.58 -2.04
N HIS A 149 18.00 -5.78 -3.32
CA HIS A 149 17.11 -5.46 -4.43
C HIS A 149 16.26 -6.69 -4.72
N LEU A 150 14.95 -6.56 -4.57
CA LEU A 150 14.02 -7.67 -4.76
C LEU A 150 13.03 -7.34 -5.87
N THR A 151 13.03 -8.14 -6.93
CA THR A 151 12.12 -7.97 -8.07
C THR A 151 10.97 -8.96 -8.00
N ASN A 152 9.74 -8.49 -8.09
CA ASN A 152 8.56 -9.35 -8.20
C ASN A 152 8.41 -9.85 -9.65
N LEU A 153 8.50 -11.17 -9.84
CA LEU A 153 8.35 -11.81 -11.15
C LEU A 153 6.94 -12.31 -11.47
N ASP A 154 6.01 -12.18 -10.55
CA ASP A 154 4.61 -12.45 -10.82
C ASP A 154 4.04 -11.25 -11.61
N PHE A 155 3.98 -11.41 -12.94
CA PHE A 155 3.35 -10.44 -13.85
C PHE A 155 1.86 -10.70 -13.97
N ASP A 156 1.18 -10.72 -12.83
CA ASP A 156 -0.26 -10.90 -12.72
C ASP A 156 -0.80 -9.97 -11.63
N GLU A 157 -2.07 -9.60 -11.76
CA GLU A 157 -2.69 -8.61 -10.89
C GLU A 157 -2.77 -9.11 -9.44
N ASP A 158 -2.60 -8.19 -8.47
CA ASP A 158 -2.78 -8.44 -7.04
C ASP A 158 -1.83 -9.47 -6.39
N ILE A 159 -0.79 -9.94 -7.10
CA ILE A 159 0.25 -10.80 -6.51
C ILE A 159 1.36 -9.95 -5.87
N THR A 160 1.03 -9.29 -4.76
CA THR A 160 1.97 -8.47 -4.00
C THR A 160 2.80 -9.32 -3.04
N HIS A 161 4.12 -9.14 -3.07
CA HIS A 161 5.01 -9.73 -2.07
C HIS A 161 5.37 -8.71 -1.00
N GLY A 162 5.64 -9.22 0.19
CA GLY A 162 6.31 -8.50 1.26
C GLY A 162 7.70 -9.07 1.50
N PHE A 163 8.56 -8.36 2.20
CA PHE A 163 9.85 -8.85 2.63
C PHE A 163 10.23 -8.26 3.99
N ALA A 164 10.40 -9.14 4.97
CA ALA A 164 10.84 -8.78 6.30
C ALA A 164 11.92 -9.71 6.81
N ILE A 165 12.77 -9.17 7.68
CA ILE A 165 13.85 -9.88 8.37
C ILE A 165 13.53 -9.87 9.86
N ASN A 166 13.41 -11.06 10.45
CA ASN A 166 13.17 -11.18 11.88
C ASN A 166 14.22 -10.41 12.70
N GLN A 167 13.76 -9.66 13.71
CA GLN A 167 14.58 -8.86 14.63
C GLN A 167 15.28 -7.61 14.03
N TYR A 168 15.12 -7.31 12.74
CA TYR A 168 15.68 -6.11 12.13
C TYR A 168 14.69 -4.94 12.01
N ASN A 169 13.40 -5.16 12.32
CA ASN A 169 12.34 -4.14 12.19
C ASN A 169 12.31 -3.50 10.79
N LEU A 170 12.42 -4.35 9.78
CA LEU A 170 12.46 -4.00 8.37
C LEU A 170 11.29 -4.67 7.68
N ASN A 171 10.56 -3.90 6.87
CA ASN A 171 9.49 -4.39 6.03
C ASN A 171 9.44 -3.56 4.74
N MET A 172 9.27 -4.23 3.60
CA MET A 172 8.93 -3.59 2.33
C MET A 172 7.92 -4.42 1.56
N GLU A 173 7.08 -3.77 0.76
CA GLU A 173 6.25 -4.42 -0.25
C GLU A 173 6.90 -4.31 -1.63
N ILE A 174 6.64 -5.31 -2.47
CA ILE A 174 7.09 -5.37 -3.85
C ILE A 174 5.89 -5.77 -4.72
N GLN A 175 5.36 -4.78 -5.45
CA GLN A 175 4.20 -4.92 -6.33
C GLN A 175 4.55 -5.74 -7.58
N PRO A 176 3.57 -6.36 -8.27
CA PRO A 176 3.77 -7.07 -9.54
C PRO A 176 4.65 -6.29 -10.53
N GLY A 177 5.78 -6.88 -10.95
CA GLY A 177 6.74 -6.28 -11.89
C GLY A 177 7.71 -5.23 -11.31
N GLN A 178 7.51 -4.81 -10.06
CA GLN A 178 8.34 -3.81 -9.37
C GLN A 178 9.66 -4.43 -8.89
N THR A 179 10.71 -3.61 -8.84
CA THR A 179 11.89 -3.86 -7.99
C THR A 179 11.89 -2.88 -6.83
N ASN A 180 11.99 -3.37 -5.60
CA ASN A 180 12.13 -2.53 -4.41
C ASN A 180 13.41 -2.90 -3.64
N THR A 181 13.95 -1.94 -2.89
CA THR A 181 15.25 -2.08 -2.22
C THR A 181 15.13 -1.82 -0.74
N ILE A 182 15.78 -2.67 0.07
CA ILE A 182 15.95 -2.45 1.50
C ILE A 182 17.43 -2.56 1.88
N GLU A 183 17.86 -1.71 2.81
CA GLU A 183 19.24 -1.64 3.28
C GLU A 183 19.31 -1.80 4.79
N PHE A 184 20.32 -2.52 5.26
CA PHE A 184 20.61 -2.64 6.69
C PHE A 184 22.07 -3.01 6.95
N THR A 185 22.51 -2.81 8.19
CA THR A 185 23.80 -3.32 8.67
C THR A 185 23.55 -4.62 9.41
N ALA A 186 24.22 -5.72 9.01
CA ALA A 186 24.15 -7.01 9.71
C ALA A 186 24.91 -6.95 11.04
N ASN A 187 24.35 -6.25 12.03
CA ASN A 187 25.04 -5.86 13.26
C ASN A 187 24.99 -6.90 14.40
N LYS A 188 24.39 -8.07 14.15
CA LYS A 188 24.30 -9.15 15.13
C LYS A 188 24.56 -10.50 14.46
N PRO A 189 25.40 -11.36 15.05
CA PRO A 189 25.66 -12.69 14.52
C PRO A 189 24.47 -13.61 14.79
N GLY A 190 24.16 -14.51 13.85
CA GLY A 190 23.11 -15.50 14.02
C GLY A 190 22.43 -15.90 12.72
N THR A 191 21.37 -16.69 12.85
CA THR A 191 20.48 -17.04 11.74
C THR A 191 19.15 -16.32 11.94
N TYR A 192 18.77 -15.51 10.95
CA TYR A 192 17.56 -14.69 10.98
C TYR A 192 16.62 -15.16 9.88
N PRO A 193 15.43 -15.67 10.22
CA PRO A 193 14.43 -16.03 9.21
C PRO A 193 13.99 -14.81 8.40
N LEU A 194 13.92 -15.01 7.10
CA LEU A 194 13.30 -14.10 6.13
C LEU A 194 11.88 -14.59 5.87
N TYR A 195 10.93 -13.69 5.69
CA TYR A 195 9.56 -14.09 5.36
C TYR A 195 8.84 -13.04 4.52
N CYS A 196 7.85 -13.52 3.75
CA CYS A 196 6.91 -12.66 3.06
C CYS A 196 5.84 -12.20 4.06
N THR A 197 5.67 -10.89 4.22
CA THR A 197 4.63 -10.32 5.11
C THR A 197 3.25 -10.32 4.48
N ASN A 198 3.17 -10.49 3.16
CA ASN A 198 1.93 -10.43 2.39
C ASN A 198 1.47 -11.85 2.05
N PHE A 199 0.16 -12.06 2.02
CA PHE A 199 -0.42 -13.35 1.65
C PHE A 199 -0.47 -13.45 0.12
N CYS A 200 0.59 -14.01 -0.46
CA CYS A 200 0.80 -14.14 -1.90
C CYS A 200 0.52 -15.56 -2.42
#